data_AF-A0A183G0X7-F1
#
_entry.id   AF-A0A183G0X7-F1
#
_cell.length_a   1.000
_cell.length_b   1.000
_cell.length_c   1.000
_cell.angle_alpha   90.00
_cell.angle_beta   90.00
_cell.angle_gamma   90.00
#
_symmetry.space_group_name_H-M   'P 1'
#
loop_
_entity.id
_entity.type
_entity.pdbx_description
1 polymer ?
#
loop_
_entity_poly.entity_id
_entity_poly.type
_entity_poly.pdbx_seq_one_letter_code
_entity_poly.pdbx_strand_id
1 'polypeptide(L)'
;MEDSLEDRICAIEKALGIDECADAKPSDFDVAALQARMHSLGLDRVMKIPMTKLKNLRNLASKPHMQPLSERLATIEFCEDLIRKRAELLKEFEERLQVVLKTDKIAMVAQQEKQLEKVQQDILKSLEEWQQYTMELDTFKTEYFSVMGALRERLDEMDRVVARAESESEA
;
A
#
# COMPACT_ATOMS: atom_id res chain seq x y z
N MET A 1 -57.56 -6.00 -19.79
CA MET A 1 -56.20 -6.28 -20.34
C MET A 1 -55.12 -5.49 -19.60
N GLU A 2 -55.46 -4.36 -18.97
CA GLU A 2 -54.51 -3.57 -18.14
C GLU A 2 -54.13 -4.27 -16.83
N ASP A 3 -55.07 -4.93 -16.15
CA ASP A 3 -54.82 -5.67 -14.89
C ASP A 3 -53.68 -6.71 -15.00
N SER A 4 -53.55 -7.37 -16.16
CA SER A 4 -52.50 -8.38 -16.40
C SER A 4 -51.10 -7.78 -16.59
N LEU A 5 -51.00 -6.51 -17.01
CA LEU A 5 -49.72 -5.81 -17.15
C LEU A 5 -49.29 -5.23 -15.80
N GLU A 6 -50.23 -4.71 -15.01
CA GLU A 6 -49.96 -4.22 -13.66
C GLU A 6 -49.43 -5.34 -12.75
N ASP A 7 -50.03 -6.52 -12.78
CA ASP A 7 -49.58 -7.68 -12.00
C ASP A 7 -48.15 -8.10 -12.37
N ARG A 8 -47.82 -8.08 -13.68
CA ARG A 8 -46.49 -8.44 -14.18
C ARG A 8 -45.43 -7.41 -13.78
N ILE A 9 -45.80 -6.13 -13.77
CA ILE A 9 -44.89 -5.05 -13.37
C ILE A 9 -44.66 -5.08 -11.86
N CYS A 10 -45.70 -5.30 -11.06
CA CYS A 10 -45.57 -5.53 -9.62
C CYS A 10 -44.66 -6.73 -9.31
N ALA A 11 -44.74 -7.81 -10.08
CA ALA A 11 -43.86 -8.97 -9.90
C ALA A 11 -42.39 -8.62 -10.21
N ILE A 12 -42.13 -7.80 -11.23
CA ILE A 12 -40.79 -7.34 -11.59
C ILE A 12 -40.23 -6.38 -10.54
N GLU A 13 -41.02 -5.41 -10.07
CA GLU A 13 -40.65 -4.47 -9.01
C GLU A 13 -40.28 -5.21 -7.71
N LYS A 14 -41.09 -6.20 -7.33
CA LYS A 14 -40.82 -7.04 -6.16
C LYS A 14 -39.55 -7.87 -6.31
N ALA A 15 -39.28 -8.40 -7.51
CA ALA A 15 -38.05 -9.13 -7.79
C ALA A 15 -36.80 -8.22 -7.80
N LEU A 16 -36.96 -6.95 -8.19
CA LEU A 16 -35.90 -5.93 -8.19
C LEU A 16 -35.72 -5.26 -6.82
N GLY A 17 -36.54 -5.60 -5.82
CA GLY A 17 -36.50 -4.99 -4.48
C GLY A 17 -37.00 -3.53 -4.45
N ILE A 18 -37.75 -3.12 -5.46
CA ILE A 18 -38.46 -1.84 -5.52
C ILE A 18 -39.80 -2.05 -4.80
N ASP A 19 -39.75 -2.27 -3.50
CA ASP A 19 -40.97 -2.31 -2.69
C ASP A 19 -41.37 -0.87 -2.36
N GLU A 20 -42.67 -0.59 -2.35
CA GLU A 20 -43.17 0.66 -1.77
C GLU A 20 -42.60 0.72 -0.35
N CYS A 21 -41.78 1.72 -0.05
CA CYS A 21 -41.15 1.90 1.25
C CYS A 21 -42.21 2.06 2.35
N ALA A 22 -42.81 0.96 2.80
CA ALA A 22 -43.84 0.93 3.82
C ALA A 22 -43.27 1.29 5.20
N ASP A 23 -41.96 1.16 5.38
CA ASP A 23 -41.28 1.41 6.66
C ASP A 23 -40.78 2.85 6.84
N ALA A 24 -40.66 3.64 5.76
CA ALA A 24 -40.08 4.97 5.84
C ALA A 24 -41.17 6.00 6.17
N LYS A 25 -41.20 6.48 7.43
CA LYS A 25 -42.13 7.52 7.85
C LYS A 25 -41.65 8.87 7.32
N PRO A 26 -42.54 9.83 7.06
CA PRO A 26 -42.15 11.20 6.67
C PRO A 26 -41.21 11.89 7.69
N SER A 27 -41.24 11.45 8.95
CA SER A 27 -40.34 11.87 10.03
C SER A 27 -38.88 11.42 9.82
N ASP A 28 -38.66 10.35 9.05
CA ASP A 28 -37.33 9.77 8.81
C ASP A 28 -36.56 10.55 7.74
N PHE A 29 -37.26 11.41 6.99
CA PHE A 29 -36.72 12.29 5.96
C PHE A 29 -36.49 13.72 6.45
N ASP A 30 -36.05 13.92 7.70
CA ASP A 30 -35.58 15.22 8.17
C ASP A 30 -34.16 15.52 7.65
N VAL A 31 -34.11 15.93 6.39
CA VAL A 31 -32.89 16.32 5.68
C VAL A 31 -32.14 17.45 6.40
N ALA A 32 -32.85 18.33 7.11
CA ALA A 32 -32.22 19.45 7.82
C ALA A 32 -31.49 18.97 9.09
N ALA A 33 -32.12 18.08 9.86
CA ALA A 33 -31.49 17.48 11.04
C ALA A 33 -30.29 16.60 10.66
N LEU A 34 -30.40 15.81 9.58
CA LEU A 34 -29.29 14.99 9.07
C LEU A 34 -28.11 15.86 8.65
N GLN A 35 -28.37 16.97 7.95
CA GLN A 35 -27.32 17.91 7.53
C GLN A 35 -26.61 18.55 8.72
N ALA A 36 -27.35 19.03 9.72
CA ALA A 36 -26.75 19.62 10.92
C ALA A 36 -25.84 18.61 11.63
N ARG A 37 -26.27 17.34 11.71
CA ARG A 37 -25.49 16.26 12.31
C ARG A 37 -24.25 15.92 11.48
N MET A 38 -24.34 15.89 10.16
CA MET A 38 -23.19 15.62 9.29
C MET A 38 -22.17 16.76 9.27
N HIS A 39 -22.62 18.02 9.33
CA HIS A 39 -21.75 19.19 9.52
C HIS A 39 -21.01 19.12 10.85
N SER A 40 -21.72 18.74 11.93
CA SER A 40 -21.09 18.58 13.25
C SER A 40 -20.03 17.47 13.30
N LEU A 41 -20.10 16.52 12.36
CA LEU A 41 -19.15 15.41 12.22
C LEU A 41 -18.05 15.69 11.17
N GLY A 42 -18.01 16.88 10.55
CA GLY A 42 -16.98 17.27 9.58
C GLY A 42 -17.07 16.54 8.23
N LEU A 43 -18.24 15.97 7.89
CA LEU A 43 -18.45 15.15 6.68
C LEU A 43 -18.82 15.98 5.43
N ASP A 44 -18.44 17.25 5.39
CA ASP A 44 -18.88 18.23 4.38
C ASP A 44 -18.45 17.86 2.96
N ARG A 45 -17.33 17.14 2.84
CA ARG A 45 -16.83 16.61 1.56
C ARG A 45 -17.75 15.56 0.92
N VAL A 46 -18.59 14.88 1.72
CA VAL A 46 -19.59 13.91 1.25
C VAL A 46 -20.81 14.61 0.65
N MET A 47 -21.06 15.87 1.03
CA MET A 47 -22.17 16.71 0.55
C MET A 47 -21.87 17.37 -0.80
N LYS A 48 -21.45 16.58 -1.80
CA LYS A 48 -21.39 17.05 -3.22
C LYS A 48 -22.77 17.19 -3.85
N ILE A 49 -23.83 16.73 -3.19
CA ILE A 49 -25.20 16.76 -3.71
C ILE A 49 -25.85 18.07 -3.25
N PRO A 50 -26.23 18.97 -4.17
CA PRO A 50 -26.86 20.24 -3.82
C PRO A 50 -28.14 20.04 -2.99
N MET A 51 -28.32 20.85 -1.95
CA MET A 51 -29.48 20.81 -1.04
C MET A 51 -30.83 20.96 -1.74
N THR A 52 -30.85 21.63 -2.89
CA THR A 52 -32.04 21.71 -3.76
C THR A 52 -32.48 20.34 -4.24
N LYS A 53 -31.55 19.43 -4.56
CA LYS A 53 -31.87 18.05 -4.97
C LYS A 53 -32.35 17.20 -3.81
N LEU A 54 -31.80 17.39 -2.60
CA LEU A 54 -32.23 16.65 -1.41
C LEU A 54 -33.61 17.11 -0.91
N LYS A 55 -33.91 18.41 -0.95
CA LYS A 55 -35.26 18.92 -0.60
C LYS A 55 -36.35 18.37 -1.53
N ASN A 56 -36.02 18.08 -2.78
CA ASN A 56 -36.94 17.46 -3.73
C ASN A 56 -37.29 16.00 -3.38
N LEU A 57 -36.46 15.31 -2.58
CA LEU A 57 -36.77 13.94 -2.10
C LEU A 57 -37.96 13.92 -1.13
N ARG A 58 -38.10 14.96 -0.29
CA ARG A 58 -39.24 15.07 0.63
C ARG A 58 -40.57 15.16 -0.11
N ASN A 59 -40.58 15.78 -1.29
CA ASN A 59 -41.76 15.92 -2.14
C ASN A 59 -42.11 14.62 -2.90
N LEU A 60 -41.16 13.68 -3.01
CA LEU A 60 -41.37 12.36 -3.62
C LEU A 60 -41.98 11.37 -2.61
N ALA A 61 -41.58 11.43 -1.34
CA ALA A 61 -42.07 10.53 -0.29
C ALA A 61 -43.47 10.86 0.25
N SER A 62 -43.96 12.09 0.07
CA SER A 62 -45.22 12.56 0.68
C SER A 62 -46.47 12.31 -0.17
N LYS A 63 -46.35 11.56 -1.27
CA LYS A 63 -47.42 11.34 -2.24
C LYS A 63 -47.55 9.83 -2.45
N PRO A 64 -48.71 9.20 -2.17
CA PRO A 64 -48.99 7.89 -2.73
C PRO A 64 -49.19 8.13 -4.22
N HIS A 65 -48.12 8.01 -5.00
CA HIS A 65 -48.19 8.13 -6.44
C HIS A 65 -48.13 6.72 -6.98
N MET A 66 -49.29 6.22 -7.38
CA MET A 66 -49.35 5.38 -8.56
C MET A 66 -48.72 6.19 -9.68
N GLN A 67 -47.41 6.03 -9.85
CA GLN A 67 -46.65 6.67 -10.90
C GLN A 67 -47.24 6.22 -12.23
N PRO A 68 -47.37 7.12 -13.23
CA PRO A 68 -47.76 6.73 -14.57
C PRO A 68 -46.90 5.56 -15.04
N LEU A 69 -47.50 4.61 -15.75
CA LEU A 69 -46.82 3.41 -16.27
C LEU A 69 -45.48 3.73 -16.94
N SER A 70 -45.40 4.84 -17.67
CA SER A 70 -44.18 5.32 -18.32
C SER A 70 -43.04 5.68 -17.35
N GLU A 71 -43.36 6.25 -16.18
CA GLU A 71 -42.36 6.59 -15.15
C GLU A 71 -41.87 5.33 -14.42
N ARG A 72 -42.76 4.35 -14.19
CA ARG A 72 -42.39 3.04 -13.63
C ARG A 72 -41.46 2.30 -14.58
N LEU A 73 -41.76 2.27 -15.88
CA LEU A 73 -40.91 1.67 -16.90
C LEU A 73 -39.53 2.34 -16.97
N ALA A 74 -39.47 3.68 -16.96
CA ALA A 74 -38.20 4.40 -16.95
C ALA A 74 -37.36 4.12 -15.68
N THR A 75 -38.02 3.93 -14.54
CA THR A 75 -37.36 3.57 -13.27
C THR A 75 -36.77 2.15 -13.35
N ILE A 76 -37.51 1.21 -13.94
CA ILE A 76 -37.06 -0.17 -14.15
C ILE A 76 -35.83 -0.19 -15.08
N GLU A 77 -35.86 0.53 -16.19
CA GLU A 77 -34.72 0.64 -17.12
C GLU A 77 -33.47 1.22 -16.42
N PHE A 78 -33.64 2.28 -15.63
CA PHE A 78 -32.54 2.85 -14.84
C PHE A 78 -31.95 1.85 -13.84
N CYS A 79 -32.81 1.11 -13.13
CA CYS A 79 -32.38 0.08 -12.19
C CYS A 79 -31.66 -1.08 -12.90
N GLU A 80 -32.14 -1.49 -14.08
CA GLU A 80 -31.50 -2.51 -14.92
C GLU A 80 -30.08 -2.09 -15.32
N ASP A 81 -29.92 -0.86 -15.82
CA ASP A 81 -28.62 -0.32 -16.20
C ASP A 81 -27.64 -0.27 -15.01
N LEU A 82 -28.15 0.11 -13.83
CA LEU A 82 -27.35 0.13 -12.61
C LEU A 82 -26.90 -1.27 -12.18
N ILE A 83 -27.80 -2.26 -12.26
CA ILE A 83 -27.48 -3.66 -11.95
C ILE A 83 -26.44 -4.19 -12.94
N ARG A 84 -26.61 -3.93 -14.24
CA ARG A 84 -25.66 -4.36 -15.28
C ARG A 84 -24.27 -3.79 -15.03
N LYS A 85 -24.19 -2.49 -14.73
CA LYS A 85 -22.91 -1.82 -14.43
C LYS A 85 -22.25 -2.36 -13.17
N ARG A 86 -23.02 -2.67 -12.13
CA ARG A 86 -22.51 -3.31 -10.91
C ARG A 86 -21.99 -4.72 -11.18
N ALA A 87 -22.68 -5.50 -12.01
CA ALA A 87 -22.24 -6.84 -12.39
C ALA A 87 -20.93 -6.81 -13.18
N GLU A 88 -20.76 -5.85 -14.09
CA GLU A 88 -19.50 -5.63 -14.82
C GLU A 88 -18.34 -5.32 -13.86
N LEU A 89 -18.54 -4.39 -12.91
CA LEU A 89 -17.53 -4.04 -11.92
C LEU A 89 -17.15 -5.22 -11.00
N LEU A 90 -18.13 -6.04 -10.61
CA LEU A 90 -17.87 -7.25 -9.82
C LEU A 90 -17.06 -8.28 -10.62
N LYS A 91 -17.33 -8.42 -11.92
CA LYS A 91 -16.56 -9.29 -12.81
C LYS A 91 -15.11 -8.81 -12.93
N GLU A 92 -14.89 -7.52 -13.18
CA GLU A 92 -13.53 -6.94 -13.22
C GLU A 92 -12.80 -7.11 -11.89
N PHE A 93 -13.51 -6.92 -10.78
CA PHE A 93 -12.94 -7.11 -9.45
C PHE A 93 -12.48 -8.56 -9.24
N GLU A 94 -13.33 -9.55 -9.56
CA GLU A 94 -12.97 -10.97 -9.45
C GLU A 94 -11.77 -11.33 -10.35
N GLU A 95 -11.76 -10.87 -11.61
CA GLU A 95 -10.64 -11.12 -12.53
C GLU A 95 -9.32 -10.56 -11.98
N ARG A 96 -9.33 -9.35 -11.43
CA ARG A 96 -8.13 -8.73 -10.83
C ARG A 96 -7.74 -9.38 -9.51
N LEU A 97 -8.73 -9.77 -8.69
CA LEU A 97 -8.51 -10.45 -7.43
C LEU A 97 -7.76 -11.78 -7.64
N GLN A 98 -8.14 -12.52 -8.68
CA GLN A 98 -7.46 -13.76 -9.06
C GLN A 98 -5.99 -13.53 -9.44
N VAL A 99 -5.66 -12.44 -10.13
CA VAL A 99 -4.27 -12.10 -10.49
C VAL A 99 -3.46 -11.62 -9.28
N VAL A 100 -4.06 -10.81 -8.41
CA VAL A 100 -3.37 -10.21 -7.25
C VAL A 100 -3.18 -11.22 -6.12
N LEU A 101 -4.18 -12.04 -5.82
CA LEU A 101 -4.15 -12.95 -4.67
C LEU A 101 -3.66 -14.37 -4.98
N LYS A 102 -3.63 -14.82 -6.25
CA LYS A 102 -3.02 -16.12 -6.63
C LYS A 102 -1.54 -16.03 -6.93
N THR A 103 -0.80 -15.13 -6.29
CA THR A 103 0.65 -15.15 -6.45
C THR A 103 1.26 -16.02 -5.38
N ASP A 104 1.68 -17.24 -5.77
CA ASP A 104 2.57 -18.10 -4.99
C ASP A 104 3.77 -17.32 -4.42
N LYS A 105 4.15 -16.21 -5.09
CA LYS A 105 5.14 -15.24 -4.65
C LYS A 105 4.84 -14.60 -3.29
N ILE A 106 3.57 -14.30 -2.97
CA ILE A 106 3.18 -13.76 -1.66
C ILE A 106 3.41 -14.82 -0.57
N ALA A 107 3.09 -16.08 -0.86
CA ALA A 107 3.34 -17.18 0.06
C ALA A 107 4.84 -17.41 0.32
N MET A 108 5.70 -17.09 -0.66
CA MET A 108 7.16 -17.21 -0.52
C MET A 108 7.83 -16.08 0.29
N VAL A 109 7.13 -14.98 0.60
CA VAL A 109 7.72 -13.81 1.28
C VAL A 109 8.39 -14.21 2.60
N ALA A 110 7.69 -14.97 3.44
CA ALA A 110 8.22 -15.40 4.74
C ALA A 110 9.45 -16.31 4.63
N GLN A 111 9.56 -17.10 3.56
CA GLN A 111 10.74 -17.92 3.29
C GLN A 111 11.91 -17.05 2.81
N GLN A 112 11.65 -16.13 1.89
CA GLN A 112 12.67 -15.22 1.35
C GLN A 112 13.21 -14.26 2.41
N GLU A 113 12.36 -13.81 3.33
CA GLU A 113 12.76 -12.98 4.47
C GLU A 113 13.80 -13.67 5.35
N LYS A 114 13.59 -14.96 5.68
CA LYS A 114 14.58 -15.76 6.44
C LYS A 114 15.89 -15.95 5.67
N GLN A 115 15.82 -16.13 4.36
CA GLN A 115 17.02 -16.25 3.53
C GLN A 115 17.80 -14.93 3.51
N LEU A 116 17.09 -13.80 3.42
CA LEU A 116 17.68 -12.47 3.43
C LEU A 116 18.36 -12.18 4.78
N GLU A 117 17.71 -12.54 5.89
CA GLU A 117 18.28 -12.38 7.23
C GLU A 117 19.57 -13.19 7.40
N LYS A 118 19.61 -14.42 6.88
CA LYS A 118 20.83 -15.23 6.87
C LYS A 118 21.95 -14.57 6.07
N VAL A 119 21.65 -14.10 4.85
CA VAL A 119 22.64 -13.41 4.00
C VAL A 119 23.16 -12.14 4.68
N GLN A 120 22.28 -11.39 5.35
CA GLN A 120 22.67 -10.22 6.13
C GLN A 120 23.64 -10.58 7.26
N GLN A 121 23.35 -11.64 8.02
CA GLN A 121 24.25 -12.12 9.08
C GLN A 121 25.61 -12.54 8.52
N ASP A 122 25.63 -13.28 7.40
CA ASP A 122 26.86 -13.71 6.74
C ASP A 122 27.71 -12.51 6.26
N ILE A 123 27.07 -11.47 5.70
CA ILE A 123 27.75 -10.23 5.31
C ILE A 123 28.35 -9.51 6.52
N LEU A 124 27.59 -9.37 7.60
CA LEU A 124 28.07 -8.67 8.80
C LEU A 124 29.28 -9.39 9.42
N LYS A 125 29.22 -10.72 9.49
CA LYS A 125 30.34 -11.52 9.97
C LYS A 125 31.57 -11.39 9.07
N SER A 126 31.37 -11.45 7.76
CA SER A 126 32.47 -11.29 6.79
C SER A 126 33.12 -9.91 6.88
N LEU A 127 32.31 -8.87 7.16
CA LEU A 127 32.79 -7.50 7.36
C LEU A 127 33.66 -7.39 8.61
N GLU A 128 33.25 -8.02 9.71
CA GLU A 128 34.01 -8.06 10.96
C GLU A 128 35.35 -8.79 10.78
N GLU A 129 35.34 -9.96 10.13
CA GLU A 129 36.56 -10.71 9.79
C GLU A 129 37.50 -9.89 8.90
N TRP A 130 36.98 -9.16 7.91
CA TRP A 130 37.78 -8.29 7.05
C TRP A 130 38.40 -7.11 7.79
N GLN A 131 37.65 -6.50 8.72
CA GLN A 131 38.18 -5.44 9.58
C GLN A 131 39.32 -5.94 10.44
N GLN A 132 39.15 -7.11 11.08
CA GLN A 132 40.18 -7.71 11.90
C GLN A 132 41.44 -8.00 11.07
N TYR A 133 41.30 -8.61 9.90
CA TYR A 133 42.43 -8.88 9.00
C TYR A 133 43.16 -7.60 8.59
N THR A 134 42.42 -6.52 8.33
CA THR A 134 43.02 -5.22 7.95
C THR A 134 43.82 -4.63 9.11
N MET A 135 43.32 -4.72 10.35
CA MET A 135 44.05 -4.28 11.54
C MET A 135 45.33 -5.08 11.79
N GLU A 136 45.27 -6.41 11.61
CA GLU A 136 46.44 -7.28 11.71
C GLU A 136 47.49 -6.90 10.65
N LEU A 137 47.05 -6.60 9.43
CA LEU A 137 47.94 -6.18 8.34
C LEU A 137 48.61 -4.83 8.60
N ASP A 138 47.89 -3.86 9.17
CA ASP A 138 48.47 -2.57 9.58
C ASP A 138 49.46 -2.73 10.74
N THR A 139 49.18 -3.63 11.67
CA THR A 139 50.10 -3.98 12.76
C THR A 139 51.38 -4.58 12.21
N PHE A 140 51.26 -5.60 11.34
CA PHE A 140 52.39 -6.22 10.66
C PHE A 140 53.22 -5.21 9.87
N LYS A 141 52.55 -4.30 9.13
CA LYS A 141 53.22 -3.23 8.38
C LYS A 141 54.05 -2.34 9.29
N THR A 142 53.50 -1.97 10.45
CA THR A 142 54.19 -1.14 11.44
C THR A 142 55.42 -1.84 12.00
N GLU A 143 55.29 -3.12 12.36
CA GLU A 143 56.41 -3.95 12.83
C GLU A 143 57.50 -4.10 11.76
N TYR A 144 57.10 -4.36 10.51
CA TYR A 144 58.01 -4.47 9.38
C TYR A 144 58.85 -3.19 9.20
N PHE A 145 58.22 -2.01 9.22
CA PHE A 145 58.95 -0.75 9.10
C PHE A 145 59.87 -0.49 10.29
N SER A 146 59.48 -0.89 11.50
CA SER A 146 60.34 -0.81 12.69
C SER A 146 61.60 -1.66 12.54
N VAL A 147 61.45 -2.92 12.11
CA VAL A 147 62.59 -3.83 11.86
C VAL A 147 63.50 -3.31 10.76
N MET A 148 62.93 -2.84 9.64
CA MET A 148 63.70 -2.25 8.55
C MET A 148 64.45 -0.98 8.98
N GLY A 149 63.86 -0.17 9.86
CA GLY A 149 64.53 0.98 10.47
C GLY A 149 65.75 0.56 11.28
N ALA A 150 65.58 -0.39 12.21
CA ALA A 150 66.67 -0.90 13.04
C ALA A 150 67.80 -1.55 12.22
N LEU A 151 67.46 -2.28 11.16
CA LEU A 151 68.46 -2.87 10.25
C LEU A 151 69.27 -1.80 9.51
N ARG A 152 68.62 -0.72 9.04
CA ARG A 152 69.32 0.41 8.41
C ARG A 152 70.27 1.10 9.39
N GLU A 153 69.82 1.37 10.61
CA GLU A 153 70.66 1.98 11.64
C GLU A 153 71.90 1.12 11.95
N ARG A 154 71.75 -0.21 12.00
CA ARG A 154 72.86 -1.13 12.20
C ARG A 154 73.82 -1.18 11.02
N LEU A 155 73.32 -1.16 9.79
CA LEU A 155 74.17 -1.07 8.60
C LEU A 155 74.97 0.24 8.60
N ASP A 156 74.32 1.37 8.87
CA ASP A 156 74.99 2.67 8.97
C ASP A 156 76.06 2.69 10.08
N GLU A 157 75.80 2.04 11.22
CA GLU A 157 76.77 1.89 12.30
C GLU A 157 77.97 1.04 11.87
N MET A 158 77.74 -0.09 11.20
CA MET A 158 78.81 -0.95 10.67
C MET A 158 79.65 -0.23 9.62
N ASP A 159 79.03 0.48 8.68
CA ASP A 159 79.73 1.24 7.64
C ASP A 159 80.64 2.32 8.25
N ARG A 160 80.19 3.00 9.33
CA ARG A 160 81.03 3.95 10.07
C ARG A 160 82.21 3.28 10.76
N VAL A 161 82.04 2.08 11.30
CA VAL A 161 83.12 1.32 11.95
C VAL A 161 84.15 0.88 10.91
N VAL A 162 83.70 0.36 9.77
CA VAL A 162 84.57 -0.03 8.64
C VAL A 162 85.37 1.16 8.14
N ALA A 163 84.73 2.30 7.87
CA ALA A 163 85.40 3.50 7.38
C ALA A 163 86.50 4.01 8.36
N ARG A 164 86.27 3.89 9.68
CA ARG A 164 87.31 4.23 10.67
C ARG A 164 88.48 3.26 10.64
N ALA A 165 88.20 1.96 10.60
CA ALA A 165 89.24 0.94 10.54
C ALA A 165 90.12 1.06 9.28
N GLU A 166 89.50 1.38 8.13
CA GLU A 166 90.23 1.66 6.90
C GLU A 166 91.13 2.90 7.03
N SER A 167 90.61 4.00 7.61
CA SER A 167 91.40 5.22 7.83
C SER A 167 92.57 5.05 8.81
N GLU A 168 92.43 4.18 9.81
CA GLU A 168 93.50 3.84 10.77
C GLU A 168 94.53 2.88 10.17
N SER A 169 94.15 2.08 9.17
CA SER A 169 95.07 1.18 8.46
C SER A 169 95.90 1.87 7.38
N GLU A 170 95.47 3.04 6.91
CA GLU A 170 96.16 3.85 5.90
C GLU A 170 97.11 4.92 6.51
N ALA A 171 97.07 5.11 7.84
CA ALA A 171 97.92 6.04 8.60
C ALA A 171 99.18 5.36 9.18
#